data_AF-A0A9P8AU71-F1
#
_entry.id   AF-A0A9P8AU71-F1
#
_cell.length_a   1.000
_cell.length_b   1.000
_cell.length_c   1.000
_cell.angle_alpha   90.00
_cell.angle_beta   90.00
_cell.angle_gamma   90.00
#
_symmetry.space_group_name_H-M   'P 1'
#
loop_
_entity.id
_entity.type
_entity.pdbx_description
1 polymer ?
#
loop_
_entity_poly.entity_id
_entity_poly.type
_entity_poly.pdbx_seq_one_letter_code
_entity_poly.pdbx_strand_id
1 'polypeptide(L)'
;MQTERHWSSIVAANGDIIKFTFTTGYHRVLASSFISPCTPSGGFDSGGQTVPEGTAVNASGLPTVSLQVNSTGPLWYAQRADGRQCNKGGVLSINPTVSQTTAQFIANAISSAGSGDLSSTTTSHPANCYSTPVSNVTLQTTAGLGLTDVMCRPLRMHKSDVTCFYVDLSLGTSFV
;
A
#
# COMPACT_ATOMS: atom_id res chain seq x y z
N MET A 1 10.44 -16.59 -18.67
CA MET A 1 9.68 -15.32 -18.64
C MET A 1 9.12 -15.15 -17.25
N GLN A 2 9.63 -14.21 -16.45
CA GLN A 2 8.94 -13.78 -15.24
C GLN A 2 8.20 -12.51 -15.60
N THR A 3 6.86 -12.54 -15.55
CA THR A 3 6.05 -11.32 -15.67
C THR A 3 6.38 -10.40 -14.51
N GLU A 4 6.48 -9.11 -14.79
CA GLU A 4 6.72 -8.07 -13.79
C GLU A 4 5.51 -8.01 -12.85
N ARG A 5 5.69 -8.56 -11.64
CA ARG A 5 4.62 -8.61 -10.64
C ARG A 5 4.63 -7.33 -9.84
N HIS A 6 3.63 -6.48 -10.08
CA HIS A 6 3.21 -5.43 -9.15
C HIS A 6 3.12 -6.03 -7.73
N TRP A 7 3.97 -5.59 -6.79
CA TRP A 7 4.21 -6.33 -5.52
C TRP A 7 3.83 -5.59 -4.24
N SER A 8 2.57 -5.20 -4.16
CA SER A 8 1.82 -4.87 -2.93
C SER A 8 1.71 -6.02 -1.89
N SER A 9 2.57 -7.05 -1.97
CA SER A 9 2.62 -8.22 -1.10
C SER A 9 4.07 -8.65 -0.80
N ILE A 10 4.40 -8.78 0.49
CA ILE A 10 5.67 -9.32 1.01
C ILE A 10 5.38 -10.58 1.83
N VAL A 11 6.34 -11.51 1.89
CA VAL A 11 6.44 -12.50 2.97
C VAL A 11 7.73 -12.21 3.75
N ALA A 12 7.63 -12.05 5.07
CA ALA A 12 8.75 -11.69 5.95
C ALA A 12 8.63 -12.37 7.32
N ALA A 13 9.75 -12.81 7.88
CA ALA A 13 9.85 -13.42 9.19
C ALA A 13 9.98 -12.37 10.31
N ASN A 14 9.81 -12.82 11.57
CA ASN A 14 10.10 -11.98 12.73
C ASN A 14 11.60 -11.67 12.79
N GLY A 15 11.95 -10.38 12.89
CA GLY A 15 13.32 -9.87 12.89
C GLY A 15 13.83 -9.42 11.52
N ASP A 16 13.05 -9.58 10.44
CA ASP A 16 13.39 -9.05 9.12
C ASP A 16 13.21 -7.52 9.07
N ILE A 17 13.98 -6.84 8.20
CA ILE A 17 13.86 -5.40 7.97
C ILE A 17 13.30 -5.14 6.57
N ILE A 18 12.26 -4.31 6.50
CA ILE A 18 11.69 -3.79 5.26
C ILE A 18 12.08 -2.32 5.13
N LYS A 19 12.85 -1.99 4.11
CA LYS A 19 13.30 -0.62 3.85
C LYS A 19 12.44 0.02 2.77
N PHE A 20 11.57 0.93 3.17
CA PHE A 20 10.88 1.82 2.23
C PHE A 20 11.90 2.80 1.64
N THR A 21 11.88 2.96 0.31
CA THR A 21 12.67 3.95 -0.42
C THR A 21 11.71 4.81 -1.24
N PHE A 22 11.80 6.13 -1.07
CA PHE A 22 10.83 7.06 -1.63
C PHE A 22 11.39 7.74 -2.87
N THR A 23 10.60 7.75 -3.95
CA THR A 23 10.94 8.51 -5.18
C THR A 23 10.31 9.89 -5.15
N THR A 24 10.52 10.64 -6.24
CA THR A 24 9.86 11.92 -6.58
C THR A 24 8.40 12.00 -6.17
N GLY A 25 8.04 13.10 -5.49
CA GLY A 25 6.72 13.37 -4.95
C GLY A 25 6.70 13.46 -3.43
N TYR A 26 5.49 13.56 -2.86
CA TYR A 26 5.26 13.38 -1.44
C TYR A 26 4.76 11.95 -1.19
N HIS A 27 5.24 11.30 -0.12
CA HIS A 27 4.81 9.98 0.28
C HIS A 27 4.81 9.83 1.82
N ARG A 28 3.85 9.08 2.36
CA ARG A 28 3.85 8.63 3.76
C ARG A 28 3.24 7.24 3.86
N VAL A 29 3.94 6.31 4.51
CA VAL A 29 3.48 4.94 4.78
C VAL A 29 2.96 4.87 6.20
N LEU A 30 1.75 4.36 6.36
CA LEU A 30 1.09 4.20 7.66
C LEU A 30 0.65 2.76 7.84
N ALA A 31 0.78 2.23 9.05
CA ALA A 31 0.04 1.05 9.47
C ALA A 31 -1.47 1.34 9.45
N SER A 32 -2.23 0.38 8.92
CA SER A 32 -3.70 0.43 8.83
C SER A 32 -4.30 -0.92 9.22
N SER A 33 -5.49 -1.27 8.73
CA SER A 33 -6.09 -2.59 8.97
C SER A 33 -6.71 -3.15 7.68
N PHE A 34 -6.83 -4.47 7.59
CA PHE A 34 -7.41 -5.15 6.42
C PHE A 34 -8.79 -4.61 6.01
N ILE A 35 -9.63 -4.24 6.99
CA ILE A 35 -11.01 -3.75 6.79
C ILE A 35 -11.04 -2.25 6.51
N SER A 36 -10.13 -1.48 7.13
CA SER A 36 -10.01 -0.03 6.93
C SER A 36 -8.60 0.33 6.44
N PRO A 37 -8.23 -0.06 5.20
CA PRO A 37 -6.91 0.19 4.62
C PRO A 37 -6.51 1.66 4.64
N CYS A 38 -7.44 2.55 4.30
CA CYS A 38 -7.16 3.98 4.22
C CYS A 38 -7.38 4.73 5.54
N THR A 39 -7.51 4.04 6.68
CA THR A 39 -7.55 4.64 8.02
C THR A 39 -6.31 4.24 8.81
N PRO A 40 -5.58 5.16 9.45
CA PRO A 40 -4.42 4.79 10.28
C PRO A 40 -4.87 3.97 11.49
N SER A 41 -4.23 2.83 11.73
CA SER A 41 -4.51 1.99 12.92
C SER A 41 -3.62 2.31 14.12
N GLY A 42 -2.67 3.24 13.95
CA GLY A 42 -1.60 3.53 14.91
C GLY A 42 -0.40 2.60 14.74
N GLY A 43 0.65 2.83 15.53
CA GLY A 43 1.91 2.09 15.39
C GLY A 43 2.85 2.74 14.37
N PHE A 44 3.22 2.02 13.30
CA PHE A 44 4.24 2.48 12.35
C PHE A 44 3.74 3.64 11.46
N ASP A 45 4.58 4.66 11.35
CA ASP A 45 4.44 5.82 10.48
C ASP A 45 5.84 6.16 9.93
N SER A 46 5.98 6.31 8.61
CA SER A 46 7.25 6.73 8.00
C SER A 46 7.57 8.22 8.21
N GLY A 47 6.62 9.00 8.73
CA GLY A 47 6.61 10.44 8.54
C GLY A 47 6.33 10.81 7.08
N GLY A 48 6.10 12.11 6.83
CA GLY A 48 6.02 12.65 5.48
C GLY A 48 7.39 12.72 4.83
N GLN A 49 7.56 12.08 3.69
CA GLN A 49 8.80 12.02 2.92
C GLN A 49 8.58 12.73 1.59
N THR A 50 9.33 13.80 1.33
CA THR A 50 9.21 14.62 0.10
C THR A 50 10.50 14.53 -0.70
N VAL A 51 10.39 14.20 -1.98
CA VAL A 51 11.49 14.18 -2.95
C VAL A 51 11.17 15.16 -4.09
N PRO A 52 12.09 16.08 -4.47
CA PRO A 52 11.83 17.06 -5.51
C PRO A 52 11.46 16.47 -6.87
N GLU A 53 10.62 17.18 -7.62
CA GLU A 53 10.31 16.87 -9.01
C GLU A 53 11.57 16.82 -9.89
N GLY A 54 11.58 15.92 -10.87
CA GLY A 54 12.74 15.65 -11.72
C GLY A 54 13.81 14.75 -11.10
N THR A 55 13.69 14.33 -9.84
CA THR A 55 14.62 13.35 -9.25
C THR A 55 14.43 11.98 -9.92
N ALA A 56 15.53 11.29 -10.27
CA ALA A 56 15.46 9.96 -10.85
C ALA A 56 15.02 8.91 -9.82
N VAL A 57 14.17 7.95 -10.23
CA VAL A 57 13.62 6.89 -9.36
C VAL A 57 14.68 5.98 -8.72
N ASN A 58 15.89 5.97 -9.29
CA ASN A 58 17.05 5.21 -8.85
C ASN A 58 18.22 6.11 -8.38
N ALA A 59 17.96 7.38 -8.05
CA ALA A 59 18.99 8.31 -7.58
C ALA A 59 19.67 7.82 -6.29
N SER A 60 20.95 8.15 -6.12
CA SER A 60 21.66 7.92 -4.86
C SER A 60 21.16 8.90 -3.79
N GLY A 61 21.05 8.43 -2.55
CA GLY A 61 20.63 9.27 -1.41
C GLY A 61 19.13 9.58 -1.32
N LEU A 62 18.27 8.87 -2.07
CA LEU A 62 16.81 8.94 -1.87
C LEU A 62 16.42 8.65 -0.41
N PRO A 63 15.39 9.32 0.15
CA PRO A 63 14.95 9.08 1.52
C PRO A 63 14.55 7.62 1.74
N THR A 64 14.96 7.08 2.88
CA THR A 64 14.60 5.71 3.29
C THR A 64 14.13 5.65 4.73
N VAL A 65 13.11 4.82 4.99
CA VAL A 65 12.62 4.54 6.34
C VAL A 65 12.48 3.03 6.50
N SER A 66 12.94 2.50 7.63
CA SER A 66 12.97 1.07 7.90
C SER A 66 11.86 0.65 8.87
N LEU A 67 11.16 -0.42 8.53
CA LEU A 67 10.21 -1.14 9.37
C LEU A 67 10.85 -2.44 9.83
N GLN A 68 10.92 -2.67 11.14
CA GLN A 68 11.27 -3.97 11.70
C GLN A 68 10.01 -4.85 11.81
N VAL A 69 10.06 -6.04 11.22
CA VAL A 69 8.94 -6.99 11.23
C VAL A 69 8.94 -7.74 12.56
N ASN A 70 8.06 -7.33 13.47
CA ASN A 70 7.94 -7.93 14.82
C ASN A 70 6.83 -9.00 14.93
N SER A 71 6.31 -9.50 13.80
CA SER A 71 5.22 -10.48 13.74
C SER A 71 5.32 -11.38 12.51
N THR A 72 4.93 -12.65 12.65
CA THR A 72 4.74 -13.59 11.53
C THR A 72 3.30 -13.62 11.01
N GLY A 73 2.38 -12.86 11.64
CA GLY A 73 1.02 -12.68 11.18
C GLY A 73 0.89 -11.60 10.11
N PRO A 74 -0.31 -11.42 9.52
CA PRO A 74 -0.56 -10.43 8.50
C PRO A 74 -0.42 -8.99 9.03
N LEU A 75 0.28 -8.13 8.28
CA LEU A 75 0.44 -6.70 8.56
C LEU A 75 0.00 -5.88 7.35
N TRP A 76 -0.57 -4.70 7.61
CA TRP A 76 -1.34 -3.92 6.65
C TRP A 76 -0.88 -2.47 6.64
N TYR A 77 -0.51 -1.95 5.47
CA TYR A 77 0.01 -0.61 5.30
C TYR A 77 -0.64 0.11 4.13
N ALA A 78 -0.81 1.42 4.25
CA ALA A 78 -1.32 2.28 3.20
C ALA A 78 -0.37 3.45 2.93
N GLN A 79 -0.29 3.84 1.66
CA GLN A 79 0.41 5.06 1.27
C GLN A 79 -0.59 6.22 1.14
N ARG A 80 -0.31 7.30 1.89
CA ARG A 80 -1.03 8.56 1.83
C ARG A 80 -0.10 9.62 1.21
N ALA A 81 -0.50 10.19 0.09
CA ALA A 81 -0.13 11.54 -0.33
C ALA A 81 -1.40 12.27 -0.76
N ASP A 82 -1.54 13.55 -0.41
CA ASP A 82 -2.74 14.36 -0.69
C ASP A 82 -4.08 13.69 -0.29
N GLY A 83 -4.01 12.75 0.66
CA GLY A 83 -5.09 11.85 1.09
C GLY A 83 -5.48 10.71 0.14
N ARG A 84 -4.97 10.62 -1.11
CA ARG A 84 -5.70 9.96 -2.23
C ARG A 84 -5.17 8.63 -2.79
N GLN A 85 -3.87 8.29 -2.76
CA GLN A 85 -3.38 7.10 -3.48
C GLN A 85 -3.81 5.78 -2.83
N CYS A 86 -3.98 5.71 -1.50
CA CYS A 86 -4.62 4.54 -0.87
C CYS A 86 -5.99 4.24 -1.51
N ASN A 87 -6.81 5.27 -1.75
CA ASN A 87 -8.10 5.15 -2.44
C ASN A 87 -8.00 4.85 -3.97
N LYS A 88 -6.78 4.74 -4.50
CA LYS A 88 -6.47 4.16 -5.83
C LYS A 88 -5.91 2.72 -5.74
N GLY A 89 -5.83 2.12 -4.55
CA GLY A 89 -5.17 0.83 -4.31
C GLY A 89 -3.70 0.92 -3.90
N GLY A 90 -3.19 2.12 -3.55
CA GLY A 90 -1.83 2.35 -3.05
C GLY A 90 -1.61 1.79 -1.64
N VAL A 91 -1.54 0.46 -1.54
CA VAL A 91 -1.45 -0.28 -0.28
C VAL A 91 -0.41 -1.40 -0.34
N LEU A 92 0.08 -1.83 0.81
CA LEU A 92 1.05 -2.91 0.98
C LEU A 92 0.60 -3.89 2.06
N SER A 93 0.69 -5.18 1.74
CA SER A 93 0.45 -6.30 2.65
C SER A 93 1.76 -7.04 2.95
N ILE A 94 1.92 -7.48 4.21
CA ILE A 94 2.99 -8.39 4.63
C ILE A 94 2.33 -9.63 5.21
N ASN A 95 2.80 -10.82 4.87
CA ASN A 95 2.25 -12.10 5.32
C ASN A 95 0.72 -12.24 5.14
N PRO A 96 0.13 -11.84 3.99
CA PRO A 96 -1.29 -12.03 3.74
C PRO A 96 -1.66 -13.52 3.79
N THR A 97 -2.92 -13.81 4.14
CA THR A 97 -3.41 -15.19 4.32
C THR A 97 -4.38 -15.58 3.22
N VAL A 98 -4.78 -16.86 3.17
CA VAL A 98 -5.80 -17.35 2.23
C VAL A 98 -7.17 -16.69 2.42
N SER A 99 -7.47 -16.17 3.62
CA SER A 99 -8.72 -15.46 3.94
C SER A 99 -8.56 -13.94 3.95
N GLN A 100 -7.34 -13.42 4.08
CA GLN A 100 -7.02 -11.99 3.98
C GLN A 100 -5.98 -11.79 2.86
N THR A 101 -6.46 -11.70 1.62
CA THR A 101 -5.60 -11.61 0.43
C THR A 101 -5.24 -10.17 0.09
N THR A 102 -4.09 -9.95 -0.54
CA THR A 102 -3.68 -8.64 -1.07
C THR A 102 -4.70 -8.07 -2.05
N ALA A 103 -5.30 -8.90 -2.90
CA ALA A 103 -6.33 -8.48 -3.85
C ALA A 103 -7.57 -7.90 -3.13
N GLN A 104 -8.03 -8.54 -2.05
CA GLN A 104 -9.13 -8.03 -1.25
C GLN A 104 -8.73 -6.73 -0.51
N PHE A 105 -7.48 -6.63 -0.03
CA PHE A 105 -6.99 -5.42 0.62
C PHE A 105 -6.95 -4.20 -0.33
N ILE A 106 -6.53 -4.41 -1.59
CA ILE A 106 -6.62 -3.40 -2.66
C ILE A 106 -8.08 -3.02 -2.95
N ALA A 107 -8.97 -4.01 -3.07
CA ALA A 107 -10.39 -3.77 -3.32
C ALA A 107 -11.04 -2.95 -2.18
N ASN A 108 -10.74 -3.29 -0.92
CA ASN A 108 -11.17 -2.53 0.25
C ASN A 108 -10.68 -1.08 0.18
N ALA A 109 -9.44 -0.86 -0.26
CA ALA A 109 -8.84 0.47 -0.35
C ALA A 109 -9.48 1.34 -1.45
N ILE A 110 -9.75 0.76 -2.62
CA ILE A 110 -10.48 1.45 -3.68
C ILE A 110 -11.92 1.75 -3.22
N SER A 111 -12.56 0.84 -2.46
CA SER A 111 -13.92 1.06 -1.96
C SER A 111 -14.04 2.15 -0.89
N SER A 112 -12.99 2.38 -0.09
CA SER A 112 -12.99 3.45 0.94
C SER A 112 -12.96 4.87 0.36
N ALA A 113 -12.86 5.04 -0.95
CA ALA A 113 -12.96 6.34 -1.62
C ALA A 113 -14.27 7.10 -1.32
N GLY A 114 -15.36 6.38 -1.02
CA GLY A 114 -16.64 6.97 -0.60
C GLY A 114 -16.74 7.27 0.90
N SER A 115 -15.80 6.79 1.71
CA SER A 115 -15.77 6.94 3.18
C SER A 115 -14.69 7.94 3.59
N GLY A 116 -14.93 9.23 3.28
CA GLY A 116 -14.07 10.33 3.73
C GLY A 116 -13.89 10.34 5.25
N ASP A 117 -12.76 10.86 5.72
CA ASP A 117 -12.26 10.72 7.11
C ASP A 117 -13.22 11.29 8.18
N LEU A 118 -14.24 10.51 8.57
CA LEU A 118 -15.16 10.83 9.66
C LEU A 118 -14.51 10.60 11.03
N SER A 119 -13.90 11.65 11.56
CA SER A 119 -13.48 11.75 12.96
C SER A 119 -14.63 11.35 13.91
N SER A 120 -14.40 10.29 14.69
CA SER A 120 -15.45 9.54 15.38
C SER A 120 -15.90 10.19 16.70
N THR A 121 -16.64 11.29 16.63
CA THR A 121 -17.36 11.82 17.81
C THR A 121 -18.47 10.83 18.22
N THR A 122 -18.44 10.38 19.47
CA THR A 122 -19.24 9.23 19.92
C THR A 122 -20.70 9.59 20.23
N THR A 123 -21.64 8.96 19.52
CA THR A 123 -23.03 8.78 19.99
C THR A 123 -23.60 7.46 19.45
N SER A 124 -24.67 6.95 20.08
CA SER A 124 -24.94 5.51 20.14
C SER A 124 -26.26 5.04 19.56
N HIS A 125 -26.30 3.74 19.22
CA HIS A 125 -27.50 2.89 19.07
C HIS A 125 -28.25 3.02 17.71
N PRO A 126 -29.15 2.07 17.34
CA PRO A 126 -28.83 1.18 16.22
C PRO A 126 -29.96 1.04 15.18
N ALA A 127 -29.74 0.27 14.10
CA ALA A 127 -30.72 -0.69 13.55
C ALA A 127 -30.27 -1.38 12.25
N ASN A 128 -30.51 -2.69 12.21
CA ASN A 128 -30.98 -3.50 11.08
C ASN A 128 -30.13 -3.63 9.79
N CYS A 129 -29.71 -4.87 9.55
CA CYS A 129 -29.31 -5.41 8.26
C CYS A 129 -30.52 -5.52 7.31
N TYR A 130 -30.31 -5.27 6.01
CA TYR A 130 -31.14 -5.83 4.94
C TYR A 130 -30.30 -6.17 3.71
N SER A 131 -30.58 -7.30 3.08
CA SER A 131 -29.77 -7.85 1.97
C SER A 131 -30.53 -7.78 0.65
N THR A 132 -29.88 -7.25 -0.40
CA THR A 132 -30.28 -7.50 -1.80
C THR A 132 -29.04 -7.73 -2.69
N PRO A 133 -28.98 -8.85 -3.44
CA PRO A 133 -27.93 -9.07 -4.43
C PRO A 133 -28.44 -8.78 -5.85
N VAL A 134 -27.79 -7.88 -6.59
CA VAL A 134 -27.53 -8.00 -8.04
C VAL A 134 -26.58 -6.89 -8.50
N SER A 135 -25.53 -7.28 -9.24
CA SER A 135 -25.00 -6.52 -10.38
C SER A 135 -24.03 -7.42 -11.16
N ASN A 136 -24.16 -7.44 -12.48
CA ASN A 136 -23.36 -8.30 -13.34
C ASN A 136 -21.97 -7.68 -13.50
N VAL A 137 -20.93 -8.36 -13.02
CA VAL A 137 -19.54 -7.86 -13.09
C VAL A 137 -19.00 -8.05 -14.51
N THR A 138 -19.29 -7.09 -15.38
CA THR A 138 -18.55 -6.90 -16.63
C THR A 138 -17.12 -6.51 -16.29
N LEU A 139 -16.15 -7.35 -16.67
CA LEU A 139 -14.72 -7.06 -16.51
C LEU A 139 -14.30 -5.90 -17.42
N GLN A 140 -14.40 -4.66 -16.93
CA GLN A 140 -13.74 -3.53 -17.56
C GLN A 140 -12.24 -3.57 -17.27
N THR A 141 -11.47 -3.96 -18.29
CA THR A 141 -10.01 -3.83 -18.31
C THR A 141 -9.63 -2.35 -18.41
N THR A 142 -9.66 -1.64 -17.29
CA THR A 142 -9.29 -0.21 -17.22
C THR A 142 -7.78 -0.04 -17.35
N ALA A 143 -7.31 0.02 -18.59
CA ALA A 143 -5.94 0.44 -18.89
C ALA A 143 -5.73 1.91 -18.49
N GLY A 144 -4.57 2.23 -17.91
CA GLY A 144 -4.09 3.61 -17.81
C GLY A 144 -4.81 4.53 -16.82
N LEU A 145 -4.86 4.15 -15.54
CA LEU A 145 -4.99 5.12 -14.44
C LEU A 145 -3.68 5.15 -13.65
N GLY A 146 -3.22 6.35 -13.25
CA GLY A 146 -1.97 6.52 -12.52
C GLY A 146 -2.03 5.89 -11.12
N LEU A 147 -1.56 4.64 -11.02
CA LEU A 147 -1.32 3.90 -9.79
C LEU A 147 0.09 4.23 -9.28
N THR A 148 0.23 4.50 -7.99
CA THR A 148 1.51 4.28 -7.31
C THR A 148 1.65 2.79 -7.08
N ASP A 149 2.50 2.12 -7.86
CA ASP A 149 2.81 0.73 -7.56
C ASP A 149 3.86 0.67 -6.44
N VAL A 150 3.69 -0.32 -5.58
CA VAL A 150 4.75 -0.77 -4.70
C VAL A 150 5.59 -1.69 -5.58
N MET A 151 6.46 -1.07 -6.39
CA MET A 151 7.42 -1.73 -7.28
C MET A 151 8.61 -2.19 -6.46
N CYS A 152 8.37 -3.34 -5.77
CA CYS A 152 9.40 -5.06 -3.72
C CYS A 152 10.51 -6.21 -3.90
N ARG A 153 11.80 -5.84 -3.76
CA ARG A 153 12.92 -6.66 -4.22
C ARG A 153 13.66 -7.24 -3.02
N PRO A 154 13.75 -8.58 -2.91
CA PRO A 154 14.62 -9.20 -1.91
C PRO A 154 16.07 -8.86 -2.27
N LEU A 155 16.76 -8.11 -1.41
CA LEU A 155 18.18 -7.85 -1.56
C LEU A 155 18.94 -9.08 -1.07
N ARG A 156 19.04 -10.08 -1.97
CA ARG A 156 19.59 -11.42 -1.70
C ARG A 156 21.12 -11.41 -1.48
N MET A 157 21.58 -10.70 -0.46
CA MET A 157 22.99 -10.55 -0.09
C MET A 157 23.24 -10.63 1.42
N HIS A 158 22.29 -10.23 2.28
CA HIS A 158 22.32 -10.45 3.73
C HIS A 158 20.92 -10.84 4.27
N LYS A 159 20.79 -11.01 5.59
CA LYS A 159 19.65 -11.67 6.25
C LYS A 159 18.32 -10.93 6.04
N SER A 160 17.56 -11.38 5.05
CA SER A 160 16.16 -11.04 4.79
C SER A 160 15.82 -9.58 4.43
N ASP A 161 16.78 -8.73 4.09
CA ASP A 161 16.49 -7.33 3.75
C ASP A 161 15.61 -7.21 2.48
N VAL A 162 14.38 -6.72 2.63
CA VAL A 162 13.49 -6.40 1.51
C VAL A 162 13.46 -4.89 1.32
N THR A 163 13.93 -4.41 0.17
CA THR A 163 13.79 -2.98 -0.18
C THR A 163 12.57 -2.79 -1.05
N CYS A 164 11.72 -1.83 -0.65
CA CYS A 164 10.45 -1.57 -1.27
C CYS A 164 10.36 -0.12 -1.75
N PHE A 165 10.17 0.09 -3.07
CA PHE A 165 10.04 1.41 -3.68
C PHE A 165 8.57 1.74 -3.89
N TYR A 166 8.17 2.97 -3.58
CA TYR A 166 6.93 3.54 -4.09
C TYR A 166 7.26 4.27 -5.39
N VAL A 167 6.68 3.81 -6.51
CA VAL A 167 6.89 4.39 -7.85
C VAL A 167 5.55 4.85 -8.39
N ASP A 168 5.42 6.14 -8.74
CA ASP A 168 4.22 6.64 -9.41
C ASP A 168 4.26 6.28 -10.90
N LEU A 169 3.40 5.35 -11.32
CA LEU A 169 3.35 4.86 -12.71
C LEU A 169 2.71 5.87 -13.69
N SER A 170 2.29 7.06 -13.24
CA SER A 170 1.92 8.14 -14.19
C SER A 170 3.14 8.67 -14.95
N LEU A 171 4.35 8.55 -14.39
CA LEU A 171 5.62 8.85 -15.08
C LEU A 171 6.17 7.61 -15.79
N GLY A 172 5.34 7.04 -16.68
CA GLY A 172 5.66 5.86 -17.48
C GLY A 172 6.87 6.07 -18.39
N THR A 173 8.05 5.69 -17.89
CA THR A 173 9.29 5.53 -18.66
C THR A 173 9.68 4.05 -18.62
N SER A 174 9.90 3.45 -19.80
CA SER A 174 10.06 2.00 -19.92
C SER A 174 11.32 1.51 -19.19
N PHE A 175 11.17 0.42 -18.42
CA PHE A 175 12.31 -0.36 -17.97
C PHE A 175 13.04 -0.99 -19.16
N VAL A 176 14.37 -0.84 -19.18
CA VAL A 176 15.32 -1.49 -20.09
C VAL A 176 16.58 -1.84 -19.28
#